data_AF-A0A2N9LW20-F1
#
_entry.id   AF-A0A2N9LW20-F1
#
_cell.length_a   1.000
_cell.length_b   1.000
_cell.length_c   1.000
_cell.angle_alpha   90.00
_cell.angle_beta   90.00
_cell.angle_gamma   90.00
#
_symmetry.space_group_name_H-M   'P 1'
#
loop_
_entity.id
_entity.type
_entity.pdbx_description
1 polymer ?
#
loop_
_entity_poly.entity_id
_entity_poly.type
_entity_poly.pdbx_seq_one_letter_code
_entity_poly.pdbx_strand_id
1 'polypeptide(L)'
;MKMRPQILALSFRAKRPVARRLWAPGRGILLCPLLVLLLMILVAAPAFATTLVRMSLDQLAEASTEIIRAHVLSQQTVWNPQHTRIYTYTTLALDQTYKGDPPSSPVIQQPGGTVGKTRLFVAGTVQFHPQTGYLLFLERSSADPSRFLLVGMVQGAYRIYRDEKTQEEKLILPLGSLARGVPVSGPGSILAGPAVPVRQFQRDISASLSSPLSIPRGTAIPVAIKSARSAGLRRMDVRGRTTTDLFPNSGLVIPAGSAISGMAERVGDSWMISWTEVSIRGKQVLLSARNTEPAEKVLQGRNLVVNVR
;
A
#
# COMPACT_ATOMS: atom_id res chain seq x y z
N MET A 1 65.40 26.49 -67.41
CA MET A 1 65.98 25.12 -67.47
C MET A 1 67.10 25.11 -66.43
N LYS A 2 67.13 24.36 -65.32
CA LYS A 2 66.52 23.12 -64.79
C LYS A 2 66.32 23.32 -63.27
N MET A 3 65.15 23.07 -62.69
CA MET A 3 64.67 21.80 -62.09
C MET A 3 65.48 21.27 -60.88
N ARG A 4 64.79 21.33 -59.71
CA ARG A 4 64.79 20.56 -58.42
C ARG A 4 65.38 19.12 -58.47
N PRO A 5 65.64 18.39 -57.32
CA PRO A 5 64.89 18.32 -56.03
C PRO A 5 65.72 18.15 -54.73
N GLN A 6 65.22 18.50 -53.52
CA GLN A 6 64.47 17.71 -52.51
C GLN A 6 64.99 16.27 -52.29
N ILE A 7 65.26 15.81 -51.05
CA ILE A 7 64.26 15.19 -50.15
C ILE A 7 64.67 15.20 -48.65
N LEU A 8 63.61 15.21 -47.86
CA LEU A 8 63.37 15.19 -46.41
C LEU A 8 63.89 13.96 -45.64
N ALA A 9 64.27 14.14 -44.37
CA ALA A 9 64.03 13.16 -43.30
C ALA A 9 63.88 13.91 -41.95
N LEU A 10 62.67 13.91 -41.39
CA LEU A 10 62.38 14.41 -40.03
C LEU A 10 62.55 13.26 -39.02
N SER A 11 63.27 13.49 -37.93
CA SER A 11 63.26 12.64 -36.74
C SER A 11 62.92 13.49 -35.49
N PHE A 12 62.10 12.90 -34.62
CA PHE A 12 61.53 13.50 -33.42
C PHE A 12 62.34 13.05 -32.18
N ARG A 13 62.71 13.96 -31.26
CA ARG A 13 62.82 13.59 -29.82
C ARG A 13 62.77 14.76 -28.82
N ALA A 14 61.75 14.65 -27.95
CA ALA A 14 61.48 15.16 -26.59
C ALA A 14 62.32 16.28 -25.95
N LYS A 15 61.62 17.36 -25.51
CA LYS A 15 62.10 18.40 -24.58
C LYS A 15 61.75 18.06 -23.11
N ARG A 16 62.69 18.37 -22.21
CA ARG A 16 62.68 18.11 -20.75
C ARG A 16 61.72 19.05 -19.99
N PRO A 17 61.17 18.66 -18.82
CA PRO A 17 60.21 19.46 -18.06
C PRO A 17 60.89 20.52 -17.16
N VAL A 18 60.28 21.70 -17.09
CA VAL A 18 60.70 22.84 -16.26
C VAL A 18 60.06 22.76 -14.87
N ALA A 19 60.86 23.02 -13.83
CA ALA A 19 60.51 22.91 -12.42
C ALA A 19 59.36 23.84 -11.99
N ARG A 20 58.44 23.30 -11.19
CA ARG A 20 57.29 24.00 -10.60
C ARG A 20 57.73 24.85 -9.41
N ARG A 21 57.41 26.15 -9.44
CA ARG A 21 57.48 27.06 -8.29
C ARG A 21 56.49 26.60 -7.21
N LEU A 22 56.98 26.39 -5.99
CA LEU A 22 56.16 26.23 -4.80
C LEU A 22 55.50 27.56 -4.46
N TRP A 23 54.17 27.57 -4.43
CA TRP A 23 53.35 28.65 -3.88
C TRP A 23 52.88 28.21 -2.49
N ALA A 24 53.13 29.05 -1.48
CA ALA A 24 52.66 28.83 -0.11
C ALA A 24 51.13 28.97 -0.03
N PRO A 25 50.42 28.13 0.74
CA PRO A 25 49.00 28.33 0.98
C PRO A 25 48.79 29.52 1.92
N GLY A 26 48.14 30.56 1.42
CA GLY A 26 47.58 31.63 2.23
C GLY A 26 46.56 31.07 3.22
N ARG A 27 46.37 31.80 4.32
CA ARG A 27 45.37 31.59 5.39
C ARG A 27 43.95 31.52 4.82
N GLY A 28 43.61 30.39 4.21
CA GLY A 28 42.26 30.03 3.83
C GLY A 28 41.53 29.59 5.09
N ILE A 29 40.36 30.18 5.31
CA ILE A 29 39.41 29.87 6.37
C ILE A 29 39.30 28.33 6.49
N LEU A 30 39.95 27.74 7.51
CA LEU A 30 39.66 26.36 7.92
C LEU A 30 38.27 26.39 8.53
N LEU A 31 37.24 26.39 7.67
CA LEU A 31 35.88 26.11 8.09
C LEU A 31 35.94 24.70 8.67
N CYS A 32 35.87 24.60 9.99
CA CYS A 32 36.05 23.36 10.72
C CYS A 32 35.13 22.28 10.09
N PRO A 33 35.64 21.13 9.65
CA PRO A 33 34.82 20.10 9.01
C PRO A 33 33.70 19.63 9.95
N LEU A 34 33.90 19.76 11.26
CA LEU A 34 32.90 19.53 12.29
C LEU A 34 31.75 20.55 12.24
N LEU A 35 32.03 21.82 11.95
CA LEU A 35 31.01 22.87 11.82
C LEU A 35 30.17 22.66 10.54
N VAL A 36 30.81 22.26 9.44
CA VAL A 36 30.11 21.90 8.20
C VAL A 36 29.22 20.68 8.41
N LEU A 37 29.73 19.65 9.09
CA LEU A 37 28.96 18.45 9.42
C LEU A 37 27.79 18.77 10.37
N LEU A 38 28.02 19.61 11.38
CA LEU A 38 26.97 20.05 12.31
C LEU A 38 25.89 20.87 11.60
N LEU A 39 26.28 21.75 10.67
CA LEU A 39 25.35 22.53 9.87
C LEU A 39 24.55 21.64 8.90
N MET A 40 25.18 20.60 8.32
CA MET A 40 24.50 19.61 7.47
C MET A 40 23.48 18.76 8.26
N ILE A 41 23.79 18.41 9.51
CA ILE A 41 22.85 17.71 10.41
C ILE A 41 21.69 18.63 10.81
N LEU A 42 21.95 19.93 11.02
CA LEU A 42 20.92 20.90 11.40
C LEU A 42 19.98 21.28 10.24
N VAL A 43 20.44 21.11 8.99
CA VAL A 43 19.63 21.30 7.75
C VAL A 43 18.98 20.01 7.29
N ALA A 44 19.22 18.87 7.95
CA ALA A 44 18.50 17.62 7.71
C ALA A 44 17.06 17.73 8.24
N ALA A 45 16.22 18.50 7.54
CA ALA A 45 14.79 18.52 7.77
C ALA A 45 14.25 17.09 7.63
N PRO A 46 13.34 16.64 8.50
CA PRO A 46 12.70 15.34 8.32
C PRO A 46 11.99 15.36 6.96
N ALA A 47 12.51 14.59 6.02
CA ALA A 47 11.79 14.30 4.80
C ALA A 47 10.57 13.47 5.22
N PHE A 48 9.40 14.11 5.23
CA PHE A 48 8.12 13.41 5.38
C PHE A 48 7.90 12.55 4.13
N ALA A 49 8.58 11.42 4.07
CA ALA A 49 8.38 10.41 3.07
C ALA A 49 7.11 9.64 3.43
N THR A 50 6.11 9.70 2.57
CA THR A 50 4.90 8.90 2.74
C THR A 50 5.27 7.43 2.60
N THR A 51 5.31 6.70 3.71
CA THR A 51 5.59 5.26 3.72
C THR A 51 4.31 4.49 3.39
N LEU A 52 4.28 3.82 2.24
CA LEU A 52 3.17 2.94 1.88
C LEU A 52 3.43 1.53 2.40
N VAL A 53 2.53 0.99 3.23
CA VAL A 53 2.55 -0.42 3.57
C VAL A 53 2.08 -1.22 2.36
N ARG A 54 2.89 -2.21 2.01
CA ARG A 54 2.67 -3.06 0.86
C ARG A 54 1.51 -4.01 1.10
N MET A 55 0.54 -4.01 0.19
CA MET A 55 -0.61 -4.91 0.24
C MET A 55 -0.45 -6.05 -0.77
N SER A 56 -0.81 -7.27 -0.37
CA SER A 56 -0.97 -8.37 -1.35
C SER A 56 -2.28 -8.22 -2.12
N LEU A 57 -2.46 -9.05 -3.15
CA LEU A 57 -3.73 -9.15 -3.86
C LEU A 57 -4.89 -9.52 -2.93
N ASP A 58 -4.66 -10.46 -2.00
CA ASP A 58 -5.67 -10.89 -1.04
C ASP A 58 -6.06 -9.78 -0.07
N GLN A 59 -5.09 -9.01 0.41
CA GLN A 59 -5.35 -7.84 1.25
C GLN A 59 -6.10 -6.74 0.49
N LEU A 60 -5.76 -6.48 -0.77
CA LEU A 60 -6.49 -5.53 -1.61
C LEU A 60 -7.93 -6.03 -1.84
N ALA A 61 -8.10 -7.32 -2.16
CA ALA A 61 -9.40 -7.93 -2.40
C ALA A 61 -10.27 -7.95 -1.14
N GLU A 62 -9.69 -8.26 0.02
CA GLU A 62 -10.37 -8.22 1.32
C GLU A 62 -10.79 -6.80 1.68
N ALA A 63 -9.87 -5.84 1.50
CA ALA A 63 -10.11 -4.46 1.87
C ALA A 63 -11.10 -3.73 0.94
N SER A 64 -11.25 -4.19 -0.30
CA SER A 64 -12.16 -3.57 -1.27
C SER A 64 -13.62 -3.91 -1.00
N THR A 65 -14.50 -2.91 -1.04
CA THR A 65 -15.94 -3.14 -1.15
C THR A 65 -16.32 -3.48 -2.59
N GLU A 66 -15.66 -2.86 -3.56
CA GLU A 66 -15.89 -3.05 -4.99
C GLU A 66 -14.58 -3.42 -5.70
N ILE A 67 -14.62 -4.39 -6.62
CA ILE A 67 -13.51 -4.70 -7.53
C ILE A 67 -14.05 -4.65 -8.94
N ILE A 68 -13.55 -3.71 -9.75
CA ILE A 68 -14.12 -3.41 -11.07
C ILE A 68 -13.05 -3.30 -12.15
N ARG A 69 -13.45 -3.61 -13.38
CA ARG A 69 -12.79 -3.15 -14.60
C ARG A 69 -13.61 -1.99 -15.17
N ALA A 70 -12.93 -0.89 -15.45
CA ALA A 70 -13.55 0.33 -15.94
C ALA A 70 -12.56 1.16 -16.75
N HIS A 71 -13.06 2.07 -17.58
CA HIS A 71 -12.24 3.06 -18.25
C HIS A 71 -12.57 4.49 -17.81
N VAL A 72 -11.58 5.37 -17.90
CA VAL A 72 -11.71 6.76 -17.42
C VAL A 72 -12.46 7.59 -18.45
N LEU A 73 -13.57 8.20 -18.04
CA LEU A 73 -14.34 9.14 -18.86
C LEU A 73 -13.80 10.56 -18.73
N SER A 74 -13.66 11.04 -17.50
CA SER A 74 -13.24 12.41 -17.22
C SER A 74 -12.61 12.56 -15.84
N GLN A 75 -11.89 13.66 -15.66
CA GLN A 75 -11.36 14.07 -14.37
C GLN A 75 -11.66 15.53 -14.10
N GLN A 76 -11.98 15.85 -12.86
CA GLN A 76 -12.18 17.21 -12.39
C GLN A 76 -11.43 17.41 -11.09
N THR A 77 -10.58 18.43 -11.02
CA THR A 77 -9.92 18.83 -9.77
C THR A 77 -10.58 20.09 -9.22
N VAL A 78 -10.98 20.07 -7.95
CA VAL A 78 -11.62 21.19 -7.27
C VAL A 78 -11.09 21.39 -5.86
N TRP A 79 -11.25 22.59 -5.34
CA TRP A 79 -11.12 22.84 -3.91
C TRP A 79 -12.33 22.29 -3.16
N ASN A 80 -12.12 21.86 -1.92
CA ASN A 80 -13.23 21.67 -0.99
C ASN A 80 -13.89 23.04 -0.69
N PRO A 81 -15.14 23.06 -0.17
CA PRO A 81 -15.86 24.31 0.09
C PRO A 81 -15.11 25.29 1.02
N GLN A 82 -14.27 24.77 1.93
CA GLN A 82 -13.48 25.58 2.85
C GLN A 82 -12.14 26.06 2.26
N HIS A 83 -11.82 25.72 1.01
CA HIS A 83 -10.55 26.06 0.35
C HIS A 83 -9.28 25.61 1.11
N THR A 84 -9.37 24.52 1.88
CA THR A 84 -8.25 23.96 2.65
C THR A 84 -7.63 22.72 2.01
N ARG A 85 -8.34 22.06 1.09
CA ARG A 85 -7.90 20.81 0.44
C ARG A 85 -8.27 20.82 -1.03
N ILE A 86 -7.44 20.19 -1.84
CA ILE A 86 -7.70 19.94 -3.25
C ILE A 86 -8.07 18.46 -3.41
N TYR A 87 -9.14 18.19 -4.15
CA TYR A 87 -9.57 16.85 -4.51
C TYR A 87 -9.68 16.71 -6.03
N THR A 88 -9.22 15.57 -6.54
CA THR A 88 -9.45 15.13 -7.91
C THR A 88 -10.54 14.07 -7.92
N TYR A 89 -11.60 14.32 -8.67
CA TYR A 89 -12.68 13.38 -8.94
C TYR A 89 -12.48 12.76 -10.32
N THR A 90 -12.47 11.43 -10.38
CA THR A 90 -12.32 10.68 -11.63
C THR A 90 -13.61 9.91 -11.90
N THR A 91 -14.28 10.26 -12.98
CA THR A 91 -15.51 9.58 -13.43
C THR A 91 -15.14 8.44 -14.36
N LEU A 92 -15.72 7.27 -14.08
CA LEU A 92 -15.45 6.05 -14.81
C LEU A 92 -16.69 5.58 -15.57
N ALA A 93 -16.47 4.78 -16.61
CA ALA A 93 -17.48 3.92 -17.22
C ALA A 93 -17.17 2.47 -16.81
N LEU A 94 -18.14 1.83 -16.17
CA LEU A 94 -18.02 0.45 -15.71
C LEU A 94 -18.07 -0.52 -16.89
N ASP A 95 -17.05 -1.37 -17.02
CA ASP A 95 -17.00 -2.42 -18.05
C ASP A 95 -17.39 -3.79 -17.47
N GLN A 96 -16.89 -4.10 -16.27
CA GLN A 96 -17.14 -5.38 -15.60
C GLN A 96 -16.98 -5.26 -14.08
N THR A 97 -17.82 -5.94 -13.32
CA THR A 97 -17.72 -6.07 -11.86
C THR A 97 -17.24 -7.47 -11.48
N TYR A 98 -16.23 -7.55 -10.60
CA TYR A 98 -15.73 -8.80 -10.01
C TYR A 98 -16.20 -8.98 -8.56
N LYS A 99 -16.39 -7.88 -7.82
CA LYS A 99 -16.87 -7.87 -6.44
C LYS A 99 -17.72 -6.63 -6.21
N GLY A 100 -18.83 -6.81 -5.48
CA GLY A 100 -19.74 -5.75 -5.05
C GLY A 100 -20.80 -5.39 -6.10
N ASP A 101 -21.44 -4.23 -5.92
CA ASP A 101 -22.50 -3.71 -6.80
C ASP A 101 -22.36 -2.18 -6.95
N PRO A 102 -21.44 -1.72 -7.83
CA PRO A 102 -21.19 -0.31 -8.07
C PRO A 102 -22.16 0.25 -9.12
N PRO A 103 -22.41 1.58 -9.11
CA PRO A 103 -23.20 2.22 -10.17
C PRO A 103 -22.49 2.10 -11.53
N SER A 104 -23.23 2.27 -12.62
CA SER A 104 -22.70 2.22 -14.00
C SER A 104 -21.61 3.27 -14.28
N SER A 105 -21.62 4.38 -13.54
CA SER A 105 -20.58 5.40 -13.57
C SER A 105 -20.06 5.71 -12.17
N PRO A 106 -19.11 4.92 -11.65
CA PRO A 106 -18.53 5.16 -10.34
C PRO A 106 -17.56 6.35 -10.40
N VAL A 107 -17.50 7.11 -9.30
CA VAL A 107 -16.61 8.29 -9.17
C VAL A 107 -15.60 8.05 -8.06
N ILE A 108 -14.31 8.09 -8.43
CA ILE A 108 -13.20 8.00 -7.48
C ILE A 108 -12.84 9.39 -7.00
N GLN A 109 -12.65 9.55 -5.69
CA GLN A 109 -12.11 10.75 -5.08
C GLN A 109 -10.66 10.50 -4.63
N GLN A 110 -9.75 11.37 -5.05
CA GLN A 110 -8.34 11.33 -4.62
C GLN A 110 -7.91 12.70 -4.07
N PRO A 111 -7.09 12.74 -3.01
CA PRO A 111 -6.51 13.99 -2.54
C PRO A 111 -5.44 14.49 -3.51
N GLY A 112 -5.33 15.81 -3.64
CA GLY A 112 -4.40 16.46 -4.56
C GLY A 112 -4.96 16.68 -5.97
N GLY A 113 -4.11 17.19 -6.84
CA GLY A 113 -4.43 17.61 -8.21
C GLY A 113 -3.93 19.02 -8.51
N THR A 114 -4.35 19.56 -9.66
CA THR A 114 -3.99 20.91 -10.08
C THR A 114 -5.25 21.74 -10.30
N VAL A 115 -5.34 22.91 -9.65
CA VAL A 115 -6.40 23.90 -9.87
C VAL A 115 -5.74 25.23 -10.24
N GLY A 116 -5.95 25.69 -11.47
CA GLY A 116 -5.29 26.89 -11.99
C GLY A 116 -3.76 26.76 -11.95
N LYS A 117 -3.11 27.62 -11.15
CA LYS A 117 -1.63 27.61 -10.95
C LYS A 117 -1.19 26.77 -9.74
N THR A 118 -2.13 26.28 -8.93
CA THR A 118 -1.82 25.58 -7.69
C THR A 118 -1.84 24.07 -7.93
N ARG A 119 -0.74 23.40 -7.63
CA ARG A 119 -0.63 21.93 -7.69
C ARG A 119 -0.36 21.38 -6.30
N LEU A 120 -1.23 20.49 -5.84
CA LEU A 120 -1.03 19.69 -4.64
C LEU A 120 -0.72 18.26 -5.07
N PHE A 121 0.51 17.81 -4.86
CA PHE A 121 0.90 16.43 -5.10
C PHE A 121 0.84 15.64 -3.80
N VAL A 122 0.14 14.52 -3.80
CA VAL A 122 0.08 13.59 -2.68
C VAL A 122 0.77 12.30 -3.11
N ALA A 123 1.88 11.96 -2.46
CA ALA A 123 2.61 10.74 -2.81
C ALA A 123 1.72 9.50 -2.64
N GLY A 124 1.82 8.57 -3.58
CA GLY A 124 1.01 7.36 -3.61
C GLY A 124 -0.33 7.49 -4.33
N THR A 125 -0.76 8.68 -4.77
CA THR A 125 -1.97 8.79 -5.60
C THR A 125 -1.73 8.38 -7.05
N VAL A 126 -2.68 7.66 -7.64
CA VAL A 126 -2.70 7.30 -9.06
C VAL A 126 -2.93 8.53 -9.93
N GLN A 127 -2.19 8.64 -11.03
CA GLN A 127 -2.53 9.54 -12.12
C GLN A 127 -3.31 8.77 -13.18
N PHE A 128 -4.62 8.98 -13.21
CA PHE A 128 -5.46 8.40 -14.25
C PHE A 128 -5.27 9.14 -15.57
N HIS A 129 -5.47 8.39 -16.65
CA HIS A 129 -5.39 8.90 -18.00
C HIS A 129 -6.75 8.71 -18.65
N PRO A 130 -7.34 9.74 -19.28
CA PRO A 130 -8.59 9.61 -20.02
C PRO A 130 -8.53 8.47 -21.04
N GLN A 131 -9.69 7.84 -21.28
CA GLN A 131 -9.86 6.74 -22.25
C GLN A 131 -8.99 5.51 -22.01
N THR A 132 -8.31 5.44 -20.86
CA THR A 132 -7.50 4.29 -20.49
C THR A 132 -8.30 3.37 -19.57
N GLY A 133 -8.21 2.06 -19.82
CA GLY A 133 -8.81 1.01 -18.99
C GLY A 133 -7.98 0.70 -17.76
N TYR A 134 -8.66 0.43 -16.65
CA TYR A 134 -8.06 0.05 -15.37
C TYR A 134 -8.85 -1.06 -14.71
N LEU A 135 -8.14 -1.85 -13.92
CA LEU A 135 -8.69 -2.75 -12.94
C LEU A 135 -8.44 -2.15 -11.55
N LEU A 136 -9.52 -1.97 -10.79
CA LEU A 136 -9.54 -1.09 -9.62
C LEU A 136 -10.10 -1.80 -8.40
N PHE A 137 -9.40 -1.61 -7.29
CA PHE A 137 -9.75 -2.05 -5.94
C PHE A 137 -10.24 -0.84 -5.14
N LEU A 138 -11.54 -0.80 -4.85
CA LEU A 138 -12.22 0.38 -4.35
C LEU A 138 -12.92 0.12 -3.02
N GLU A 139 -12.94 1.13 -2.17
CA GLU A 139 -13.78 1.18 -0.97
C GLU A 139 -14.72 2.39 -1.01
N ARG A 140 -15.90 2.27 -0.38
CA ARG A 140 -16.84 3.39 -0.26
C ARG A 140 -16.29 4.42 0.74
N SER A 141 -16.31 5.69 0.36
CA SER A 141 -15.91 6.77 1.26
C SER A 141 -16.89 6.85 2.43
N SER A 142 -16.37 6.83 3.66
CA SER A 142 -17.20 7.01 4.87
C SER A 142 -17.75 8.43 5.00
N ALA A 143 -17.11 9.41 4.36
CA ALA A 143 -17.54 10.81 4.38
C ALA A 143 -18.63 11.10 3.33
N ASP A 144 -18.58 10.42 2.18
CA ASP A 144 -19.55 10.55 1.10
C ASP A 144 -19.77 9.18 0.44
N PRO A 145 -20.85 8.45 0.81
CA PRO A 145 -21.13 7.12 0.28
C PRO A 145 -21.32 7.05 -1.24
N SER A 146 -21.49 8.19 -1.92
CA SER A 146 -21.58 8.28 -3.39
C SER A 146 -20.21 8.23 -4.07
N ARG A 147 -19.11 8.31 -3.30
CA ARG A 147 -17.73 8.34 -3.79
C ARG A 147 -16.96 7.10 -3.37
N PHE A 148 -16.02 6.74 -4.22
CA PHE A 148 -15.09 5.65 -3.98
C PHE A 148 -13.68 6.17 -3.71
N LEU A 149 -12.96 5.47 -2.84
CA LEU A 149 -11.54 5.67 -2.57
C LEU A 149 -10.77 4.46 -3.11
N LEU A 150 -9.52 4.68 -3.49
CA LEU A 150 -8.60 3.62 -3.92
C LEU A 150 -8.01 2.91 -2.71
N VAL A 151 -8.26 1.60 -2.61
CA VAL A 151 -7.64 0.77 -1.57
C VAL A 151 -6.14 0.70 -1.80
N GLY A 152 -5.35 0.98 -0.76
CA GLY A 152 -3.88 0.96 -0.85
C GLY A 152 -3.30 2.03 -1.80
N MET A 153 -4.10 3.06 -2.12
CA MET A 153 -3.74 4.15 -3.04
C MET A 153 -3.32 3.63 -4.43
N VAL A 154 -2.08 3.88 -4.87
CA VAL A 154 -1.58 3.40 -6.17
C VAL A 154 -1.61 1.87 -6.31
N GLN A 155 -1.52 1.14 -5.20
CA GLN A 155 -1.52 -0.33 -5.22
C GLN A 155 -2.85 -0.91 -5.69
N GLY A 156 -3.96 -0.20 -5.49
CA GLY A 156 -5.30 -0.62 -5.90
C GLY A 156 -5.64 -0.31 -7.36
N ALA A 157 -4.74 0.28 -8.15
CA ALA A 157 -5.00 0.59 -9.55
C ALA A 157 -4.02 -0.09 -10.50
N TYR A 158 -4.54 -0.99 -11.33
CA TYR A 158 -3.78 -1.71 -12.34
C TYR A 158 -4.20 -1.20 -13.71
N ARG A 159 -3.28 -0.54 -14.41
CA ARG A 159 -3.54 -0.03 -15.77
C ARG A 159 -3.60 -1.20 -16.75
N ILE A 160 -4.65 -1.26 -17.55
CA ILE A 160 -4.80 -2.21 -18.65
C ILE A 160 -4.21 -1.57 -19.92
N TYR A 161 -3.42 -2.33 -20.65
CA TYR A 161 -3.02 -1.98 -22.01
C TYR A 161 -3.11 -3.22 -22.90
N ARG A 162 -3.25 -3.00 -24.21
CA ARG A 162 -3.24 -4.06 -25.21
C ARG A 162 -1.84 -4.12 -25.82
N ASP A 163 -1.23 -5.30 -25.80
CA ASP A 163 0.04 -5.53 -26.46
C ASP A 163 -0.19 -5.58 -27.97
N GLU A 164 0.47 -4.73 -28.73
CA GLU A 164 0.27 -4.63 -30.19
C GLU A 164 0.71 -5.90 -30.92
N LYS A 165 1.71 -6.63 -30.40
CA LYS A 165 2.29 -7.80 -31.06
C LYS A 165 1.46 -9.05 -30.82
N THR A 166 1.03 -9.26 -29.57
CA THR A 166 0.26 -10.46 -29.21
C THR A 166 -1.25 -10.23 -29.24
N GLN A 167 -1.68 -8.98 -29.38
CA GLN A 167 -3.08 -8.54 -29.26
C GLN A 167 -3.72 -8.87 -27.90
N GLU A 168 -2.93 -9.30 -26.92
CA GLU A 168 -3.39 -9.65 -25.57
C GLU A 168 -3.46 -8.43 -24.66
N GLU A 169 -4.46 -8.43 -23.79
CA GLU A 169 -4.56 -7.43 -22.72
C GLU A 169 -3.64 -7.81 -21.55
N LYS A 170 -2.85 -6.84 -21.11
CA LYS A 170 -1.91 -6.97 -19.99
C LYS A 170 -2.11 -5.85 -18.98
N LEU A 171 -1.80 -6.15 -17.73
CA LEU A 171 -1.87 -5.25 -16.58
C LEU A 171 -0.47 -4.77 -16.22
N ILE A 172 -0.31 -3.48 -16.01
CA ILE A 172 0.91 -2.88 -15.47
C ILE A 172 0.85 -2.93 -13.95
N LEU A 173 1.85 -3.53 -13.30
CA LEU A 173 1.92 -3.53 -11.84
C LEU A 173 2.28 -2.11 -11.32
N PRO A 174 1.48 -1.55 -10.41
CA PRO A 174 1.65 -0.16 -9.95
C PRO A 174 2.98 0.11 -9.23
N LEU A 175 3.63 -0.93 -8.70
CA LEU A 175 4.90 -0.84 -7.98
C LEU A 175 6.06 -1.61 -8.66
N GLY A 176 5.93 -2.01 -9.92
CA GLY A 176 6.99 -2.76 -10.63
C GLY A 176 7.15 -4.23 -10.18
N SER A 177 8.25 -4.91 -10.58
CA SER A 177 8.39 -6.39 -10.47
C SER A 177 8.92 -6.86 -9.13
N LEU A 178 9.64 -5.97 -8.44
CA LEU A 178 9.99 -6.11 -7.02
C LEU A 178 8.73 -6.17 -6.13
N ALA A 179 7.56 -5.90 -6.71
CA ALA A 179 6.27 -5.92 -6.08
C ALA A 179 5.61 -7.32 -6.00
N ARG A 180 6.29 -8.37 -6.42
CA ARG A 180 5.84 -9.74 -6.16
C ARG A 180 7.11 -10.48 -5.78
N GLY A 181 7.09 -11.28 -4.72
CA GLY A 181 8.21 -12.20 -4.41
C GLY A 181 8.34 -13.29 -5.48
N VAL A 182 8.15 -12.96 -6.76
CA VAL A 182 8.26 -13.85 -7.90
C VAL A 182 9.70 -13.81 -8.36
N PRO A 183 10.39 -14.96 -8.41
CA PRO A 183 11.74 -15.04 -8.95
C PRO A 183 11.72 -14.55 -10.40
N VAL A 184 12.50 -13.51 -10.69
CA VAL A 184 12.73 -13.03 -12.06
C VAL A 184 13.67 -14.04 -12.72
N SER A 185 13.11 -15.04 -13.38
CA SER A 185 13.89 -15.95 -14.22
C SER A 185 14.09 -15.33 -15.60
N GLY A 186 15.29 -14.77 -15.85
CA GLY A 186 15.78 -14.50 -17.20
C GLY A 186 16.46 -13.13 -17.39
N PRO A 187 17.70 -13.07 -17.94
CA PRO A 187 18.33 -11.82 -18.32
C PRO A 187 17.66 -11.25 -19.59
N GLY A 188 16.76 -10.28 -19.41
CA GLY A 188 16.08 -9.59 -20.52
C GLY A 188 14.83 -8.76 -20.14
N SER A 189 14.29 -8.93 -18.93
CA SER A 189 13.00 -8.32 -18.50
C SER A 189 13.16 -7.00 -17.73
N ILE A 190 14.11 -6.14 -18.13
CA ILE A 190 14.35 -4.85 -17.44
C ILE A 190 13.70 -3.66 -18.19
N LEU A 191 13.37 -3.82 -19.47
CA LEU A 191 12.88 -2.72 -20.32
C LEU A 191 11.35 -2.67 -20.49
N ALA A 192 10.63 -3.70 -20.07
CA ALA A 192 9.17 -3.68 -19.95
C ALA A 192 8.85 -3.86 -18.47
N GLY A 193 8.15 -2.91 -17.86
CA GLY A 193 7.60 -3.13 -16.51
C GLY A 193 6.84 -4.46 -16.49
N PRO A 194 6.80 -5.18 -15.36
CA PRO A 194 6.17 -6.50 -15.30
C PRO A 194 4.71 -6.41 -15.71
N ALA A 195 4.43 -6.87 -16.91
CA ALA A 195 3.10 -6.89 -17.46
C ALA A 195 2.52 -8.29 -17.24
N VAL A 196 1.37 -8.36 -16.58
CA VAL A 196 0.70 -9.64 -16.29
C VAL A 196 -0.52 -9.79 -17.19
N PRO A 197 -0.74 -10.93 -17.87
CA PRO A 197 -1.93 -11.11 -18.68
C PRO A 197 -3.22 -10.94 -17.86
N VAL A 198 -4.19 -10.18 -18.38
CA VAL A 198 -5.46 -9.90 -17.68
C VAL A 198 -6.17 -11.19 -17.27
N ARG A 199 -6.17 -12.23 -18.13
CA ARG A 199 -6.78 -13.53 -17.83
C ARG A 199 -6.15 -14.24 -16.64
N GLN A 200 -4.83 -14.11 -16.47
CA GLN A 200 -4.15 -14.69 -15.31
C GLN A 200 -4.59 -13.96 -14.04
N PHE A 201 -4.57 -12.64 -14.06
CA PHE A 201 -4.96 -11.83 -12.92
C PHE A 201 -6.43 -12.01 -12.52
N GLN A 202 -7.33 -12.18 -13.50
CA GLN A 202 -8.73 -12.52 -13.24
C GLN A 202 -8.86 -13.86 -12.48
N ARG A 203 -8.08 -14.88 -12.84
CA ARG A 203 -8.03 -16.14 -12.09
C ARG A 203 -7.53 -15.93 -10.67
N ASP A 204 -6.48 -15.12 -10.51
CA ASP A 204 -5.91 -14.80 -9.20
C ASP A 204 -6.93 -14.07 -8.30
N ILE A 205 -7.69 -13.10 -8.84
CA ILE A 205 -8.79 -12.44 -8.13
C ILE A 205 -9.86 -13.46 -7.73
N SER A 206 -10.35 -14.27 -8.68
CA SER A 206 -11.40 -15.25 -8.39
C SER A 206 -10.98 -16.27 -7.33
N ALA A 207 -9.71 -16.69 -7.33
CA ALA A 207 -9.15 -17.55 -6.29
C ALA A 207 -9.07 -16.84 -4.93
N SER A 208 -8.65 -15.58 -4.92
CA SER A 208 -8.61 -14.74 -3.72
C SER A 208 -10.00 -14.54 -3.10
N LEU A 209 -11.00 -14.25 -3.93
CA LEU A 209 -12.39 -14.04 -3.49
C LEU A 209 -13.08 -15.30 -2.99
N SER A 210 -12.67 -16.49 -3.48
CA SER A 210 -13.25 -17.77 -3.11
C SER A 210 -12.53 -18.47 -1.95
N SER A 211 -11.35 -17.98 -1.55
CA SER A 211 -10.60 -18.54 -0.42
C SER A 211 -11.30 -18.23 0.91
N PRO A 212 -11.59 -19.23 1.77
CA PRO A 212 -12.15 -18.98 3.08
C PRO A 212 -11.15 -18.18 3.90
N LEU A 213 -11.57 -16.99 4.38
CA LEU A 213 -10.80 -16.19 5.33
C LEU A 213 -10.50 -17.07 6.55
N SER A 214 -9.22 -17.41 6.74
CA SER A 214 -8.77 -18.25 7.84
C SER A 214 -7.66 -17.54 8.59
N ILE A 215 -7.82 -17.46 9.91
CA ILE A 215 -6.84 -16.83 10.78
C ILE A 215 -5.73 -17.85 11.09
N PRO A 216 -4.45 -17.55 10.82
CA PRO A 216 -3.37 -18.45 11.14
C PRO A 216 -3.31 -18.80 12.63
N ARG A 217 -2.96 -20.05 12.94
CA ARG A 217 -2.62 -20.46 14.30
C ARG A 217 -1.45 -19.63 14.82
N GLY A 218 -1.48 -19.27 16.10
CA GLY A 218 -0.48 -18.41 16.74
C GLY A 218 -0.71 -16.91 16.55
N THR A 219 -1.76 -16.49 15.83
CA THR A 219 -2.10 -15.07 15.71
C THR A 219 -2.50 -14.51 17.07
N ALA A 220 -1.79 -13.49 17.55
CA ALA A 220 -2.09 -12.76 18.76
C ALA A 220 -2.99 -11.55 18.46
N ILE A 221 -4.23 -11.58 18.96
CA ILE A 221 -5.24 -10.55 18.73
C ILE A 221 -5.49 -9.78 20.04
N PRO A 222 -4.97 -8.55 20.21
CA PRO A 222 -5.28 -7.72 21.36
C PRO A 222 -6.71 -7.17 21.31
N VAL A 223 -7.53 -7.59 22.28
CA VAL A 223 -8.98 -7.37 22.37
C VAL A 223 -9.32 -6.64 23.66
N ALA A 224 -10.18 -5.62 23.56
CA ALA A 224 -10.83 -5.00 24.70
C ALA A 224 -12.26 -5.56 24.85
N ILE A 225 -12.59 -6.15 26.00
CA ILE A 225 -13.95 -6.61 26.29
C ILE A 225 -14.86 -5.40 26.47
N LYS A 226 -15.90 -5.28 25.64
CA LYS A 226 -16.89 -4.19 25.72
C LYS A 226 -18.11 -4.56 26.56
N SER A 227 -18.51 -5.82 26.56
CA SER A 227 -19.61 -6.30 27.37
C SER A 227 -19.46 -7.77 27.72
N ALA A 228 -19.84 -8.14 28.93
CA ALA A 228 -20.08 -9.51 29.34
C ALA A 228 -21.50 -9.59 29.90
N ARG A 229 -22.40 -10.29 29.21
CA ARG A 229 -23.80 -10.46 29.64
C ARG A 229 -24.02 -11.89 30.10
N SER A 230 -24.77 -12.08 31.20
CA SER A 230 -25.09 -13.43 31.65
C SER A 230 -25.94 -14.16 30.59
N ALA A 231 -25.49 -15.35 30.22
CA ALA A 231 -26.19 -16.30 29.33
C ALA A 231 -26.58 -17.59 30.08
N GLY A 232 -26.56 -17.56 31.43
CA GLY A 232 -26.88 -18.68 32.33
C GLY A 232 -26.15 -18.59 33.68
N LEU A 233 -26.44 -19.50 34.62
CA LEU A 233 -25.90 -19.47 36.00
C LEU A 233 -24.36 -19.44 36.09
N ARG A 234 -23.65 -19.97 35.10
CA ARG A 234 -22.17 -20.00 35.04
C ARG A 234 -21.61 -19.62 33.67
N ARG A 235 -22.45 -19.05 32.79
CA ARG A 235 -22.11 -18.72 31.41
C ARG A 235 -22.33 -17.25 31.13
N MET A 236 -21.39 -16.62 30.43
CA MET A 236 -21.52 -15.24 29.96
C MET A 236 -21.23 -15.15 28.45
N ASP A 237 -22.07 -14.43 27.72
CA ASP A 237 -21.77 -13.96 26.35
C ASP A 237 -20.80 -12.79 26.49
N VAL A 238 -19.58 -12.97 25.98
CA VAL A 238 -18.51 -11.98 26.02
C VAL A 238 -18.32 -11.41 24.62
N ARG A 239 -18.44 -10.09 24.52
CA ARG A 239 -18.16 -9.35 23.28
C ARG A 239 -17.04 -8.37 23.51
N GLY A 240 -16.04 -8.46 22.65
CA GLY A 240 -14.90 -7.56 22.61
C GLY A 240 -14.78 -6.83 21.29
N ARG A 241 -13.82 -5.92 21.23
CA ARG A 241 -13.32 -5.33 19.98
C ARG A 241 -11.80 -5.37 19.95
N THR A 242 -11.23 -5.60 18.78
CA THR A 242 -9.78 -5.44 18.58
C THR A 242 -9.36 -4.00 18.87
N THR A 243 -8.14 -3.85 19.39
CA THR A 243 -7.61 -2.53 19.82
C THR A 243 -6.68 -1.89 18.79
N THR A 244 -6.09 -2.68 17.90
CA THR A 244 -5.18 -2.23 16.83
C THR A 244 -5.47 -3.00 15.55
N ASP A 245 -5.00 -2.45 14.43
CA ASP A 245 -4.93 -3.16 13.15
C ASP A 245 -3.92 -4.30 13.26
N LEU A 246 -4.31 -5.49 12.81
CA LEU A 246 -3.47 -6.69 12.81
C LEU A 246 -3.30 -7.20 11.39
N PHE A 247 -2.09 -7.65 11.10
CA PHE A 247 -1.70 -8.20 9.81
C PHE A 247 -1.09 -9.59 10.02
N PRO A 248 -1.90 -10.63 10.29
CA PRO A 248 -1.39 -11.96 10.64
C PRO A 248 -0.57 -12.61 9.51
N ASN A 249 -0.92 -12.30 8.26
CA ASN A 249 -0.19 -12.73 7.07
C ASN A 249 -0.44 -11.74 5.92
N SER A 250 0.15 -12.03 4.76
CA SER A 250 -0.01 -11.19 3.58
C SER A 250 -1.43 -11.16 3.03
N GLY A 251 -2.37 -12.01 3.42
CA GLY A 251 -3.72 -12.08 2.85
C GLY A 251 -4.88 -11.83 3.82
N LEU A 252 -4.59 -11.39 5.04
CA LEU A 252 -5.58 -11.14 6.07
C LEU A 252 -5.28 -9.84 6.82
N VAL A 253 -6.28 -8.97 6.97
CA VAL A 253 -6.23 -7.78 7.82
C VAL A 253 -7.38 -7.81 8.81
N ILE A 254 -7.08 -7.71 10.10
CA ILE A 254 -8.10 -7.53 11.15
C ILE A 254 -8.02 -6.07 11.61
N PRO A 255 -8.95 -5.19 11.19
CA PRO A 255 -8.91 -3.78 11.58
C PRO A 255 -9.10 -3.60 13.09
N ALA A 256 -8.63 -2.49 13.63
CA ALA A 256 -8.99 -2.01 14.96
C ALA A 256 -10.51 -1.81 15.03
N GLY A 257 -11.12 -2.21 16.15
CA GLY A 257 -12.56 -2.14 16.34
C GLY A 257 -13.36 -3.33 15.80
N SER A 258 -12.72 -4.30 15.13
CA SER A 258 -13.34 -5.56 14.71
C SER A 258 -13.98 -6.26 15.91
N ALA A 259 -15.26 -6.62 15.79
CA ALA A 259 -16.01 -7.25 16.87
C ALA A 259 -15.58 -8.70 17.03
N ILE A 260 -15.35 -9.16 18.25
CA ILE A 260 -15.03 -10.55 18.55
C ILE A 260 -16.01 -11.06 19.60
N SER A 261 -16.49 -12.28 19.43
CA SER A 261 -17.50 -12.91 20.27
C SER A 261 -16.99 -14.24 20.82
N GLY A 262 -17.42 -14.54 22.03
CA GLY A 262 -17.07 -15.76 22.72
C GLY A 262 -17.97 -16.03 23.91
N MET A 263 -17.80 -17.19 24.50
CA MET A 263 -18.52 -17.61 25.69
C MET A 263 -17.53 -17.79 26.84
N ALA A 264 -17.82 -17.15 27.97
CA ALA A 264 -17.10 -17.38 29.21
C ALA A 264 -17.86 -18.37 30.10
N GLU A 265 -17.16 -19.35 30.63
CA GLU A 265 -17.68 -20.33 31.57
C GLU A 265 -16.91 -20.28 32.88
N ARG A 266 -17.61 -20.33 34.02
CA ARG A 266 -16.98 -20.27 35.34
C ARG A 266 -16.48 -21.65 35.78
N VAL A 267 -15.16 -21.84 35.75
CA VAL A 267 -14.46 -23.05 36.20
C VAL A 267 -13.67 -22.71 37.47
N GLY A 268 -14.15 -23.17 38.63
CA GLY A 268 -13.60 -22.78 39.94
C GLY A 268 -13.65 -21.26 40.17
N ASP A 269 -12.49 -20.68 40.50
CA ASP A 269 -12.31 -19.23 40.73
C ASP A 269 -11.82 -18.49 39.48
N SER A 270 -12.02 -19.06 38.29
CA SER A 270 -11.65 -18.42 37.02
C SER A 270 -12.76 -18.51 35.98
N TRP A 271 -12.83 -17.48 35.15
CA TRP A 271 -13.57 -17.46 33.89
C TRP A 271 -12.69 -18.03 32.78
N MET A 272 -13.14 -19.13 32.18
CA MET A 272 -12.57 -19.64 30.95
C MET A 272 -13.36 -19.07 29.78
N ILE A 273 -12.74 -18.15 29.05
CA ILE A 273 -13.32 -17.48 27.87
C ILE A 273 -12.90 -18.26 26.64
N SER A 274 -13.87 -18.80 25.90
CA SER A 274 -13.67 -19.43 24.59
C SER A 274 -14.17 -18.49 23.51
N TRP A 275 -13.24 -17.96 22.71
CA TRP A 275 -13.54 -17.13 21.55
C TRP A 275 -13.79 -18.01 20.34
N THR A 276 -14.90 -17.75 19.65
CA THR A 276 -15.38 -18.59 18.56
C THR A 276 -15.42 -17.87 17.22
N GLU A 277 -15.51 -16.54 17.24
CA GLU A 277 -15.75 -15.76 16.04
C GLU A 277 -15.23 -14.34 16.15
N VAL A 278 -14.69 -13.83 15.05
CA VAL A 278 -14.37 -12.42 14.84
C VAL A 278 -15.04 -11.91 13.58
N SER A 279 -15.61 -10.70 13.66
CA SER A 279 -16.16 -9.98 12.52
C SER A 279 -15.09 -9.09 11.91
N ILE A 280 -14.76 -9.36 10.65
CA ILE A 280 -13.81 -8.61 9.85
C ILE A 280 -14.59 -7.96 8.71
N ARG A 281 -14.69 -6.62 8.73
CA ARG A 281 -15.42 -5.82 7.72
C ARG A 281 -16.83 -6.37 7.41
N GLY A 282 -17.54 -6.84 8.44
CA GLY A 282 -18.91 -7.37 8.33
C GLY A 282 -19.02 -8.86 8.00
N LYS A 283 -17.90 -9.54 7.66
CA LYS A 283 -17.86 -11.00 7.51
C LYS A 283 -17.48 -11.67 8.82
N GLN A 284 -18.22 -12.70 9.20
CA GLN A 284 -17.91 -13.54 10.35
C GLN A 284 -16.84 -14.57 9.97
N VAL A 285 -15.74 -14.57 10.71
CA VAL A 285 -14.63 -15.49 10.56
C VAL A 285 -14.50 -16.30 11.84
N LEU A 286 -14.60 -17.62 11.70
CA LEU A 286 -14.46 -18.54 12.81
C LEU A 286 -13.01 -18.57 13.30
N LEU A 287 -12.84 -18.56 14.62
CA LEU A 287 -11.55 -18.72 15.26
C LEU A 287 -11.71 -19.58 16.50
N SER A 288 -10.62 -20.20 16.95
CA SER A 288 -10.61 -20.93 18.21
C SER A 288 -9.51 -20.36 19.08
N ALA A 289 -9.88 -19.71 20.18
CA ALA A 289 -8.92 -19.21 21.15
C ALA A 289 -9.48 -19.29 22.56
N ARG A 290 -8.60 -19.40 23.56
CA ARG A 290 -9.00 -19.46 24.97
C ARG A 290 -8.18 -18.50 25.81
N ASN A 291 -8.86 -17.83 26.73
CA ASN A 291 -8.26 -17.00 27.77
C ASN A 291 -8.81 -17.42 29.14
N THR A 292 -8.01 -17.27 30.18
CA THR A 292 -8.41 -17.56 31.55
C THR A 292 -8.23 -16.29 32.38
N GLU A 293 -9.29 -15.85 33.04
CA GLU A 293 -9.30 -14.65 33.87
C GLU A 293 -9.84 -14.95 35.27
N PRO A 294 -9.31 -14.34 36.34
CA PRO A 294 -9.81 -14.58 37.69
C PRO A 294 -11.26 -14.10 37.85
N ALA A 295 -12.08 -14.88 38.55
CA ALA A 295 -13.52 -14.65 38.69
C ALA A 295 -13.87 -13.43 39.53
N GLU A 296 -12.95 -12.98 40.40
CA GLU A 296 -13.09 -11.78 41.23
C GLU A 296 -13.08 -10.49 40.41
N LYS A 297 -12.54 -10.51 39.18
CA LYS A 297 -12.40 -9.33 38.34
C LYS A 297 -13.56 -9.23 37.34
N VAL A 298 -14.12 -8.03 37.22
CA VAL A 298 -15.12 -7.71 36.19
C VAL A 298 -14.49 -7.88 34.81
N LEU A 299 -15.10 -8.70 33.96
CA LEU A 299 -14.60 -8.98 32.60
C LEU A 299 -14.73 -7.76 31.68
N GLN A 300 -15.74 -6.92 31.89
CA GLN A 300 -16.00 -5.71 31.09
C GLN A 300 -14.88 -4.67 31.26
N GLY A 301 -14.42 -4.09 30.15
CA GLY A 301 -13.40 -3.03 30.13
C GLY A 301 -11.95 -3.55 30.14
N ARG A 302 -11.73 -4.87 30.19
CA ARG A 302 -10.39 -5.45 30.22
C ARG A 302 -9.80 -5.65 28.83
N ASN A 303 -8.48 -5.47 28.75
CA ASN A 303 -7.70 -5.77 27.56
C ASN A 303 -7.04 -7.14 27.72
N LEU A 304 -7.21 -7.99 26.72
CA LEU A 304 -6.71 -9.36 26.65
C LEU A 304 -5.98 -9.57 25.34
N VAL A 305 -5.00 -10.46 25.32
CA VAL A 305 -4.40 -10.95 24.07
C VAL A 305 -4.98 -12.34 23.79
N VAL A 306 -5.72 -12.44 22.69
CA VAL A 306 -6.38 -13.67 22.25
C VAL A 306 -5.46 -14.38 21.28
N ASN A 307 -4.91 -15.53 21.68
CA ASN A 307 -4.02 -16.33 20.84
C ASN A 307 -4.82 -17.43 20.11
N VAL A 308 -4.88 -17.33 18.79
CA VAL A 308 -5.60 -18.28 17.93
C VAL A 308 -4.89 -19.63 17.90
N ARG A 309 -5.63 -20.73 18.03
CA ARG A 309 -5.15 -22.12 18.05
C ARG A 309 -5.49 -22.89 16.79
#